data_AF-A0A9W8G2D4-F1
#
_entry.id   AF-A0A9W8G2D4-F1
#
_cell.length_a   1.000
_cell.length_b   1.000
_cell.length_c   1.000
_cell.angle_alpha   90.00
_cell.angle_beta   90.00
_cell.angle_gamma   90.00
#
_symmetry.space_group_name_H-M   'P 1'
#
loop_
_entity.id
_entity.type
_entity.pdbx_description
1 polymer ?
#
loop_
_entity_poly.entity_id
_entity_poly.type
_entity_poly.pdbx_seq_one_letter_code
_entity_poly.pdbx_strand_id
1 'polypeptide(L)'
;MYTTKPATYNLRKLSEHEVTDLESKISDYAKPKIVPIRRDEANKESSISESAVQLTDSAIARLKHLSEQRNKTQYLRLRVDSGGCYGFSYMLDMTEEPESNDIVVDRKGAKMVIDDVSLPLVRGATIDWQDRLIGQAFIVLANPQSSGGCGCGASFEVKMD
;
A
#
# COMPACT_ATOMS: atom_id res chain seq x y z
N MET A 1 29.76 -27.65 3.26
CA MET A 1 30.36 -26.87 4.37
C MET A 1 30.44 -25.41 3.92
N TYR A 2 29.53 -24.54 4.39
CA TYR A 2 29.58 -23.11 4.08
C TYR A 2 30.25 -22.39 5.26
N THR A 3 31.38 -21.73 5.01
CA THR A 3 32.07 -20.91 6.02
C THR A 3 31.59 -19.47 5.84
N THR A 4 30.80 -18.95 6.75
CA THR A 4 30.50 -17.51 6.82
C THR A 4 31.57 -16.84 7.69
N LYS A 5 32.48 -16.09 7.06
CA LYS A 5 33.35 -15.16 7.79
C LYS A 5 32.51 -13.94 8.19
N PRO A 6 32.49 -13.52 9.47
CA PRO A 6 31.79 -12.32 9.87
C PRO A 6 32.49 -11.09 9.28
N ALA A 7 31.72 -10.24 8.58
CA ALA A 7 32.19 -8.93 8.15
C ALA A 7 32.26 -8.02 9.38
N THR A 8 33.48 -7.73 9.84
CA THR A 8 33.72 -6.74 10.88
C THR A 8 33.73 -5.35 10.23
N TYR A 9 32.68 -4.58 10.47
CA TYR A 9 32.62 -3.17 10.07
C TYR A 9 33.29 -2.32 11.13
N ASN A 10 34.43 -1.71 10.78
CA ASN A 10 35.05 -0.68 11.59
C ASN A 10 34.28 0.62 11.40
N LEU A 11 33.38 0.92 12.34
CA LEU A 11 32.72 2.22 12.42
C LEU A 11 33.77 3.24 12.87
N ARG A 12 34.12 4.18 11.99
CA ARG A 12 34.97 5.32 12.35
C ARG A 12 34.26 6.11 13.45
N LYS A 13 34.90 6.26 14.60
CA LYS A 13 34.45 7.21 15.63
C LYS A 13 34.42 8.61 15.01
N LEU A 14 33.23 9.18 14.94
CA LEU A 14 33.03 10.58 14.54
C LEU A 14 33.56 11.47 15.66
N SER A 15 34.19 12.58 15.30
CA SER A 15 34.60 13.60 16.27
C SER A 15 33.38 14.33 16.84
N GLU A 16 33.52 14.91 18.04
CA GLU A 16 32.41 15.64 18.70
C GLU A 16 31.85 16.78 17.82
N HIS A 17 32.71 17.43 17.02
CA HIS A 17 32.28 18.45 16.07
C HIS A 17 31.42 17.87 14.93
N GLU A 18 31.80 16.71 14.39
CA GLU A 18 31.03 16.02 13.33
C GLU A 18 29.68 15.51 13.85
N VAL A 19 29.64 15.05 15.11
CA VAL A 19 28.38 14.66 15.76
C VAL A 19 27.46 15.87 15.90
N THR A 20 27.98 17.00 16.36
CA THR A 20 27.19 18.24 16.55
C THR A 20 26.69 18.80 15.21
N ASP A 21 27.50 18.72 14.15
CA ASP A 21 27.11 19.13 12.79
C ASP A 21 26.03 18.20 12.19
N LEU A 22 26.03 16.92 12.55
CA LEU A 22 24.99 15.98 12.15
C LEU A 22 23.71 16.18 12.96
N GLU A 23 23.81 16.42 14.27
CA GLU A 23 22.67 16.69 15.13
C GLU A 23 21.93 17.98 14.75
N SER A 24 22.68 19.03 14.38
CA SER A 24 22.08 20.27 13.85
C SER A 24 21.37 20.04 12.51
N LYS A 25 21.98 19.28 11.58
CA LYS A 25 21.33 18.91 10.32
C LYS A 25 20.09 18.05 10.52
N ILE A 26 20.13 17.07 11.43
CA ILE A 26 18.98 16.22 11.75
C ILE A 26 17.86 17.04 12.42
N SER A 27 18.21 18.00 13.28
CA SER A 27 17.24 18.94 13.88
C SER A 27 16.51 19.78 12.83
N ASP A 28 17.20 20.17 11.75
CA ASP A 28 16.59 20.88 10.63
C ASP A 28 15.66 19.98 9.79
N TYR A 29 15.93 18.67 9.71
CA TYR A 29 15.03 17.69 9.09
C TYR A 29 13.86 17.28 9.99
N ALA A 30 14.02 17.32 11.32
CA ALA A 30 13.03 16.88 12.31
C ALA A 30 12.04 17.98 12.74
N LYS A 31 12.23 19.23 12.30
CA LYS A 31 11.23 20.29 12.47
C LYS A 31 10.26 20.25 11.29
N PRO A 32 9.03 19.74 11.45
CA PRO A 32 8.01 19.95 10.43
C PRO A 32 7.87 21.46 10.23
N LYS A 33 7.97 21.92 8.98
CA LYS A 33 7.56 23.29 8.63
C LYS A 33 6.07 23.37 8.88
N ILE A 34 5.68 23.75 10.10
CA ILE A 34 4.29 24.11 10.39
C ILE A 34 4.09 25.50 9.77
N VAL A 35 3.73 25.47 8.49
CA VAL A 35 3.11 26.61 7.83
C VAL A 35 1.79 26.83 8.57
N PRO A 36 1.43 28.06 8.99
CA PRO A 36 0.14 28.31 9.61
C PRO A 36 -0.95 28.02 8.58
N ILE A 37 -1.49 26.80 8.67
CA ILE A 37 -2.56 26.30 7.82
C ILE A 37 -3.75 27.22 8.12
N ARG A 38 -4.09 28.09 7.15
CA ARG A 38 -5.36 28.82 7.20
C ARG A 38 -6.45 27.76 7.33
N ARG A 39 -7.49 27.99 8.15
CA ARG A 39 -8.54 27.01 8.49
C ARG A 39 -9.14 26.27 7.28
N ASP A 40 -8.98 26.83 6.10
CA ASP A 40 -9.48 26.32 4.83
C ASP A 40 -8.62 25.15 4.26
N GLU A 41 -7.33 25.03 4.64
CA GLU A 41 -6.40 24.02 4.11
C GLU A 41 -6.32 22.72 4.93
N ALA A 42 -6.82 22.70 6.17
CA ALA A 42 -6.93 21.47 6.97
C ALA A 42 -7.96 20.48 6.40
N ASN A 43 -8.74 20.89 5.40
CA ASN A 43 -9.80 20.08 4.78
C ASN A 43 -9.38 19.45 3.44
N LYS A 44 -8.09 19.52 3.04
CA LYS A 44 -7.63 19.05 1.72
C LYS A 44 -6.76 17.79 1.75
N GLU A 45 -6.18 17.43 2.89
CA GLU A 45 -5.52 16.12 3.10
C GLU A 45 -6.46 15.08 3.73
N SER A 46 -7.56 15.52 4.34
CA SER A 46 -8.64 14.65 4.83
C SER A 46 -9.72 14.37 3.77
N SER A 47 -9.53 14.84 2.54
CA SER A 47 -10.39 14.51 1.39
C SER A 47 -9.79 13.43 0.49
N ILE A 48 -8.93 12.54 1.01
CA ILE A 48 -8.70 11.25 0.36
C ILE A 48 -10.04 10.55 0.43
N SER A 49 -10.77 10.56 -0.68
CA SER A 49 -12.20 10.29 -0.69
C SER A 49 -12.52 9.03 0.13
N GLU A 50 -13.50 9.14 1.00
CA GLU A 50 -14.12 8.03 1.75
C GLU A 50 -14.63 6.92 0.80
N SER A 51 -14.60 7.19 -0.51
CA SER A 51 -14.93 6.34 -1.63
C SER A 51 -13.74 5.70 -2.38
N ALA A 52 -12.49 5.86 -1.94
CA ALA A 52 -11.33 5.23 -2.57
C ALA A 52 -10.84 4.00 -1.79
N VAL A 53 -10.37 2.98 -2.52
CA VAL A 53 -9.63 1.86 -1.92
C VAL A 53 -8.33 2.36 -1.30
N GLN A 54 -7.98 1.82 -0.14
CA GLN A 54 -6.81 2.19 0.64
C GLN A 54 -5.69 1.15 0.48
N LEU A 55 -4.44 1.57 0.67
CA LEU A 55 -3.27 0.70 0.67
C LEU A 55 -2.57 0.81 2.03
N THR A 56 -2.24 -0.32 2.67
CA THR A 56 -1.39 -0.34 3.87
C THR A 56 0.05 0.00 3.52
N ASP A 57 0.85 0.39 4.53
CA ASP A 57 2.28 0.68 4.32
C ASP A 57 3.07 -0.55 3.83
N SER A 58 2.70 -1.76 4.26
CA SER A 58 3.25 -3.03 3.76
C SER A 58 2.93 -3.24 2.29
N ALA A 59 1.68 -2.99 1.86
CA ALA A 59 1.30 -3.08 0.45
C ALA A 59 2.05 -2.06 -0.41
N ILE A 60 2.16 -0.81 0.07
CA ILE A 60 2.91 0.26 -0.60
C ILE A 60 4.38 -0.14 -0.77
N ALA A 61 5.03 -0.57 0.32
CA ALA A 61 6.43 -0.99 0.29
C ALA A 61 6.65 -2.13 -0.71
N ARG A 62 5.74 -3.10 -0.74
CA ARG A 62 5.82 -4.23 -1.67
C ARG A 62 5.68 -3.80 -3.12
N LEU A 63 4.70 -2.95 -3.45
CA LEU A 63 4.49 -2.49 -4.83
C LEU A 63 5.65 -1.66 -5.36
N LYS A 64 6.24 -0.82 -4.51
CA LYS A 64 7.44 -0.05 -4.86
C LYS A 64 8.62 -0.98 -5.11
N HIS A 65 8.83 -1.96 -4.22
CA HIS A 65 9.87 -2.97 -4.39
C HIS A 65 9.71 -3.75 -5.70
N LEU A 66 8.49 -4.20 -6.04
CA LEU A 66 8.22 -4.92 -7.29
C LEU A 66 8.49 -4.04 -8.52
N SER A 67 8.14 -2.75 -8.46
CA SER A 67 8.41 -1.81 -9.55
C SER A 67 9.92 -1.56 -9.74
N GLU A 68 10.65 -1.39 -8.63
CA GLU A 68 12.11 -1.23 -8.64
C GLU A 68 12.81 -2.48 -9.19
N GLN A 69 12.41 -3.67 -8.74
CA GLN A 69 12.97 -4.93 -9.21
C GLN A 69 12.79 -5.15 -10.73
N ARG A 70 11.67 -4.68 -11.28
CA ARG A 70 11.37 -4.78 -12.72
C ARG A 70 11.91 -3.59 -13.52
N ASN A 71 12.44 -2.57 -12.86
CA ASN A 71 12.81 -1.28 -13.44
C ASN A 71 11.71 -0.69 -14.34
N LYS A 72 10.45 -0.93 -13.96
CA LYS A 72 9.24 -0.52 -14.69
C LYS A 72 8.13 -0.36 -13.66
N THR A 73 7.26 0.63 -13.86
CA THR A 73 6.09 0.81 -12.99
C THR A 73 5.20 -0.43 -13.08
N GLN A 74 4.88 -1.01 -11.93
CA GLN A 74 3.93 -2.12 -11.83
C GLN A 74 2.69 -1.63 -11.09
N TYR A 75 1.52 -2.07 -11.56
CA TYR A 75 0.24 -1.79 -10.96
C TYR A 75 -0.32 -3.07 -10.35
N LEU A 76 -0.86 -2.97 -9.14
CA LEU A 76 -1.74 -4.00 -8.63
C LEU A 76 -3.13 -3.80 -9.24
N ARG A 77 -3.66 -4.78 -9.94
CA ARG A 77 -5.04 -4.78 -10.41
C ARG A 77 -5.92 -5.49 -9.40
N LEU A 78 -7.03 -4.87 -9.01
CA LEU A 78 -8.11 -5.50 -8.27
C LEU A 78 -9.36 -5.57 -9.14
N ARG A 79 -9.87 -6.78 -9.28
CA ARG A 79 -11.17 -7.07 -9.90
C ARG A 79 -12.03 -7.89 -8.95
N VAL A 80 -13.33 -7.85 -9.15
CA VAL A 80 -14.31 -8.68 -8.46
C VAL A 80 -15.03 -9.54 -9.49
N ASP A 81 -14.91 -10.85 -9.35
CA ASP A 81 -15.65 -11.80 -10.18
C ASP A 81 -16.90 -12.28 -9.42
N SER A 82 -18.00 -12.45 -10.16
CA SER A 82 -19.19 -13.13 -9.65
C SER A 82 -18.90 -14.63 -9.54
N GLY A 83 -18.71 -15.13 -8.32
CA GLY A 83 -18.34 -16.51 -8.04
C GLY A 83 -17.63 -16.69 -6.70
N GLY A 84 -17.41 -17.95 -6.31
CA GLY A 84 -16.82 -18.35 -5.03
C GLY A 84 -17.86 -18.78 -4.00
N CYS A 85 -17.40 -19.31 -2.86
CA CYS A 85 -18.30 -19.92 -1.85
C CYS A 85 -19.34 -18.95 -1.26
N TYR A 86 -19.11 -17.64 -1.41
CA TYR A 86 -19.87 -16.55 -0.80
C TYR A 86 -20.42 -15.55 -1.85
N GLY A 87 -20.42 -15.91 -3.14
CA GLY A 87 -21.04 -15.12 -4.21
C GLY A 87 -20.09 -14.18 -4.97
N PHE A 88 -19.09 -13.57 -4.33
CA PHE A 88 -18.06 -12.77 -5.01
C PHE A 88 -16.65 -13.14 -4.57
N SER A 89 -15.69 -13.01 -5.48
CA SER A 89 -14.27 -13.28 -5.21
C SER A 89 -13.38 -12.14 -5.70
N TYR A 90 -12.34 -11.83 -4.91
CA TYR A 90 -11.34 -10.83 -5.29
C TYR A 90 -10.29 -11.47 -6.20
N MET A 91 -9.97 -10.79 -7.29
CA MET A 91 -8.91 -11.16 -8.22
C MET A 91 -7.83 -10.08 -8.16
N LEU A 92 -6.65 -10.47 -7.70
CA LEU A 92 -5.51 -9.57 -7.51
C LEU A 92 -4.36 -10.02 -8.41
N ASP A 93 -4.03 -9.19 -9.39
CA ASP A 93 -3.00 -9.48 -10.40
C ASP A 93 -2.02 -8.32 -10.53
N MET A 94 -0.79 -8.59 -10.96
CA MET A 94 0.14 -7.53 -11.35
C MET A 94 0.00 -7.23 -12.84
N THR A 95 -0.13 -5.95 -13.20
CA THR A 95 -0.14 -5.48 -14.59
C THR A 95 0.88 -4.36 -14.79
N GLU A 96 1.36 -4.19 -16.00
CA GLU A 96 2.30 -3.13 -16.35
C GLU A 96 1.61 -1.87 -16.85
N GLU A 97 0.35 -1.99 -17.30
CA GLU A 97 -0.41 -0.91 -17.91
C GLU A 97 -1.87 -0.92 -17.44
N PRO A 98 -2.45 0.25 -17.14
CA PRO A 98 -3.88 0.41 -16.91
C PRO A 98 -4.66 0.26 -18.23
N GLU A 99 -5.88 -0.25 -18.12
CA GLU A 99 -6.89 -0.25 -19.19
C GLU A 99 -7.71 1.05 -19.18
N SER A 100 -8.46 1.29 -20.26
CA SER A 100 -9.18 2.56 -20.46
C SER A 100 -10.28 2.84 -19.43
N ASN A 101 -10.86 1.79 -18.86
CA ASN A 101 -11.92 1.86 -17.85
C ASN A 101 -11.38 1.67 -16.41
N ASP A 102 -10.06 1.57 -16.24
CA ASP A 102 -9.48 1.44 -14.92
C ASP A 102 -9.43 2.79 -14.18
N ILE A 103 -9.78 2.75 -12.91
CA ILE A 103 -9.53 3.82 -11.95
C ILE A 103 -8.14 3.59 -11.34
N VAL A 104 -7.24 4.56 -11.52
CA VAL A 104 -5.89 4.52 -10.97
C VAL A 104 -5.88 5.08 -9.55
N VAL A 105 -5.39 4.30 -8.60
CA VAL A 105 -5.11 4.71 -7.22
C VAL A 105 -3.59 4.82 -7.06
N ASP A 106 -3.10 6.03 -6.74
CA ASP A 106 -1.69 6.27 -6.37
C ASP A 106 -1.61 6.65 -4.89
N ARG A 107 -0.77 5.92 -4.14
CA ARG A 107 -0.41 6.24 -2.76
C ARG A 107 1.09 6.13 -2.58
N LYS A 108 1.75 7.26 -2.28
CA LYS A 108 3.19 7.33 -2.02
C LYS A 108 4.05 6.72 -3.15
N GLY A 109 3.55 6.74 -4.40
CA GLY A 109 4.19 6.16 -5.59
C GLY A 109 3.95 4.67 -5.79
N ALA A 110 3.19 4.01 -4.90
CA ALA A 110 2.62 2.70 -5.17
C ALA A 110 1.33 2.87 -5.96
N LYS A 111 1.23 2.16 -7.09
CA LYS A 111 0.11 2.30 -8.02
C LYS A 111 -0.75 1.05 -8.07
N MET A 112 -2.04 1.27 -8.14
CA MET A 112 -3.08 0.25 -8.23
C MET A 112 -4.12 0.68 -9.25
N VAL A 113 -4.76 -0.30 -9.88
CA VAL A 113 -5.86 -0.13 -10.83
C VAL A 113 -7.05 -0.96 -10.39
N ILE A 114 -8.24 -0.43 -10.57
CA ILE A 114 -9.51 -1.09 -10.27
C ILE A 114 -10.43 -0.82 -11.44
N ASP A 115 -11.06 -1.85 -12.01
CA ASP A 115 -12.05 -1.61 -13.05
C ASP A 115 -13.30 -0.92 -12.49
N ASP A 116 -14.01 -0.21 -13.35
CA ASP A 116 -15.20 0.55 -13.02
C ASP A 116 -16.36 -0.30 -12.47
N VAL A 117 -16.47 -1.56 -12.89
CA VAL A 117 -17.50 -2.50 -12.43
C VAL A 117 -17.20 -2.99 -11.01
N SER A 118 -15.92 -3.21 -10.68
CA SER A 118 -15.49 -3.68 -9.37
C SER A 118 -15.48 -2.58 -8.31
N LEU A 119 -15.15 -1.33 -8.68
CA LEU A 119 -14.98 -0.23 -7.73
C LEU A 119 -16.15 -0.06 -6.73
N PRO A 120 -17.43 -0.12 -7.14
CA PRO A 120 -18.57 -0.04 -6.20
C PRO A 120 -18.57 -1.14 -5.14
N LEU A 121 -18.04 -2.34 -5.45
CA LEU A 121 -18.06 -3.51 -4.58
C LEU A 121 -16.89 -3.54 -3.59
N VAL A 122 -15.85 -2.74 -3.82
CA VAL A 122 -14.65 -2.66 -2.97
C VAL A 122 -14.42 -1.27 -2.38
N ARG A 123 -15.40 -0.37 -2.53
CA ARG A 123 -15.29 1.01 -2.08
C ARG A 123 -14.96 1.09 -0.58
N GLY A 124 -13.82 1.71 -0.27
CA GLY A 124 -13.33 1.87 1.10
C GLY A 124 -12.60 0.64 1.66
N ALA A 125 -12.46 -0.43 0.87
CA ALA A 125 -11.65 -1.59 1.27
C ALA A 125 -10.17 -1.21 1.41
N THR A 126 -9.44 -1.98 2.20
CA THR A 126 -8.01 -1.80 2.44
C THR A 126 -7.24 -2.97 1.86
N ILE A 127 -6.23 -2.69 1.04
CA ILE A 127 -5.34 -3.70 0.49
C ILE A 127 -4.09 -3.80 1.34
N ASP A 128 -3.76 -5.03 1.72
CA ASP A 128 -2.61 -5.36 2.54
C ASP A 128 -1.70 -6.38 1.85
N TRP A 129 -0.42 -6.35 2.19
CA TRP A 129 0.54 -7.39 1.81
C TRP A 129 0.91 -8.21 3.04
N GLN A 130 0.66 -9.51 2.98
CA GLN A 130 0.97 -10.42 4.08
C GLN A 130 2.00 -11.46 3.66
N ASP A 131 2.99 -11.64 4.52
CA ASP A 131 3.98 -12.70 4.47
C ASP A 131 3.64 -13.71 5.57
N ARG A 132 3.07 -14.86 5.18
CA ARG A 132 2.69 -15.94 6.08
C ARG A 132 3.54 -17.18 5.79
N LEU A 133 3.58 -18.11 6.74
CA LEU A 133 4.31 -19.39 6.60
C LEU A 133 3.92 -20.17 5.34
N ILE A 134 2.67 -20.06 4.91
CA ILE A 134 2.13 -20.77 3.75
C ILE A 134 2.30 -20.00 2.42
N GLY A 135 2.86 -18.79 2.46
CA GLY A 135 3.08 -17.97 1.29
C GLY A 135 2.86 -16.48 1.53
N GLN A 136 3.13 -15.71 0.48
CA GLN A 136 3.01 -14.26 0.48
C GLN A 136 1.96 -13.84 -0.55
N ALA A 137 1.06 -12.95 -0.15
CA ALA A 137 -0.01 -12.50 -1.03
C ALA A 137 -0.48 -11.09 -0.67
N PHE A 138 -1.00 -10.40 -1.68
CA PHE A 138 -1.90 -9.28 -1.44
C PHE A 138 -3.26 -9.81 -1.02
N ILE A 139 -3.90 -9.13 -0.08
CA ILE A 139 -5.23 -9.49 0.40
C ILE A 139 -6.09 -8.24 0.54
N VAL A 140 -7.41 -8.45 0.49
CA VAL A 140 -8.40 -7.39 0.75
C VAL A 140 -8.88 -7.51 2.18
N LEU A 141 -8.85 -6.40 2.92
CA LEU A 141 -9.28 -6.26 4.30
C LEU A 141 -10.34 -5.17 4.43
N ALA A 142 -11.15 -5.27 5.48
CA ALA A 142 -12.09 -4.24 5.92
C ALA A 142 -12.97 -3.67 4.80
N ASN A 143 -13.44 -4.51 3.85
CA ASN A 143 -14.35 -4.06 2.79
C ASN A 143 -15.72 -3.67 3.39
N PRO A 144 -16.10 -2.38 3.41
CA PRO A 144 -17.36 -1.93 3.98
C PRO A 144 -18.59 -2.49 3.25
N GLN A 145 -18.44 -2.82 1.97
CA GLN A 145 -19.49 -3.37 1.11
C GLN A 145 -19.75 -4.85 1.38
N SER A 146 -18.89 -5.49 2.18
CA SER A 146 -19.03 -6.90 2.52
C SER A 146 -19.93 -7.10 3.75
N SER A 147 -20.91 -7.99 3.66
CA SER A 147 -21.75 -8.45 4.78
C SER A 147 -21.12 -9.60 5.58
N GLY A 148 -20.09 -10.24 5.02
CA GLY A 148 -19.40 -11.40 5.55
C GLY A 148 -18.50 -12.04 4.48
N GLY A 149 -17.65 -12.98 4.86
CA GLY A 149 -16.76 -13.64 3.91
C GLY A 149 -16.07 -14.89 4.45
N CYS A 150 -15.31 -15.53 3.57
CA CYS A 150 -14.52 -16.72 3.90
C CYS A 150 -13.37 -16.35 4.85
N GLY A 151 -13.03 -17.22 5.81
CA GLY A 151 -11.94 -16.99 6.77
C GLY A 151 -10.54 -16.76 6.16
N CYS A 152 -10.35 -17.06 4.87
CA CYS A 152 -9.12 -16.75 4.12
C CYS A 152 -9.11 -15.36 3.46
N GLY A 153 -10.24 -14.64 3.41
CA GLY A 153 -10.35 -13.29 2.85
C GLY A 153 -10.42 -13.21 1.32
N ALA A 154 -10.47 -14.34 0.60
CA ALA A 154 -10.49 -14.36 -0.87
C ALA A 154 -11.88 -14.16 -1.50
N SER A 155 -12.96 -14.40 -0.73
CA SER A 155 -14.34 -14.31 -1.18
C SER A 155 -15.24 -13.66 -0.13
N PHE A 156 -16.31 -13.00 -0.59
CA PHE A 156 -17.20 -12.22 0.26
C PHE A 156 -18.63 -12.16 -0.29
N GLU A 157 -19.58 -11.89 0.60
CA GLU A 157 -20.96 -11.53 0.26
C GLU A 157 -21.10 -10.00 0.23
N VAL A 158 -21.90 -9.49 -0.70
CA VAL A 158 -22.22 -8.06 -0.81
C VAL A 158 -23.42 -7.74 0.09
N LYS A 159 -23.35 -6.62 0.80
CA LYS A 159 -24.51 -6.07 1.52
C LYS A 159 -25.59 -5.66 0.52
N MET A 160 -26.76 -6.28 0.61
CA MET A 160 -27.97 -5.81 -0.05
C MET A 160 -28.68 -4.89 0.95
N ASP A 161 -28.72 -3.60 0.65
CA ASP A 161 -29.51 -2.60 1.37
C ASP A 161 -30.99 -2.62 0.93
#